data_AF-A0A9D6HIR6-F1
#
_entry.id   AF-A0A9D6HIR6-F1
#
_cell.length_a   1.000
_cell.length_b   1.000
_cell.length_c   1.000
_cell.angle_alpha   90.00
_cell.angle_beta   90.00
_cell.angle_gamma   90.00
#
_symmetry.space_group_name_H-M   'P 1'
#
loop_
_entity.id
_entity.type
_entity.pdbx_description
1 polymer ?
#
loop_
_entity_poly.entity_id
_entity_poly.type
_entity_poly.pdbx_seq_one_letter_code
_entity_poly.pdbx_strand_id
1 'polypeptide(L)'
;MAMEIHIEGEVGGIPRERITTRLTRALARLASRPLVTHVRFADVNGPKGGVDIRCGVVVEVPHQPSVRVESVASTPRLAFDRSCDRLIRHLERARGRWRQDHRHPKKYYVARRLL
;
A
#
# COMPACT_ATOMS: atom_id res chain seq x y z
N MET A 1 -15.68 -7.87 -7.42
CA MET A 1 -14.31 -7.30 -7.46
C MET A 1 -13.45 -8.14 -6.55
N ALA A 2 -12.53 -8.94 -7.10
CA ALA A 2 -11.65 -9.79 -6.29
C ALA A 2 -10.49 -8.93 -5.76
N MET A 3 -10.43 -8.73 -4.45
CA MET A 3 -9.28 -8.16 -3.78
C MET A 3 -8.72 -9.23 -2.85
N GLU A 4 -7.49 -9.63 -3.11
CA GLU A 4 -6.81 -10.67 -2.36
C GLU A 4 -5.96 -10.01 -1.28
N ILE A 5 -6.16 -10.41 -0.02
CA ILE A 5 -5.43 -9.84 1.12
C ILE A 5 -4.67 -10.97 1.83
N HIS A 6 -3.35 -10.90 1.76
CA HIS A 6 -2.45 -11.75 2.51
C HIS A 6 -1.98 -11.00 3.75
N ILE A 7 -2.12 -11.63 4.92
CA ILE A 7 -1.70 -11.07 6.20
C ILE A 7 -0.66 -12.01 6.80
N GLU A 8 0.56 -11.52 6.95
CA GLU A 8 1.73 -12.21 7.50
C GLU A 8 2.19 -11.58 8.82
N GLY A 9 2.70 -12.42 9.72
CA GLY A 9 3.24 -11.99 11.02
C GLY A 9 2.24 -12.09 12.16
N GLU A 10 2.76 -11.97 13.38
CA GLU A 10 1.96 -12.03 14.60
C GLU A 10 1.17 -10.73 14.75
N VAL A 11 -0.13 -10.81 14.50
CA VAL A 11 -1.03 -9.66 14.61
C VAL A 11 -1.35 -9.46 16.08
N GLY A 12 -0.39 -8.92 16.85
CA GLY A 12 -0.44 -8.77 18.31
C GLY A 12 -1.54 -7.82 18.80
N GLY A 13 -2.82 -8.20 18.62
CA GLY A 13 -3.99 -7.48 19.11
C GLY A 13 -4.89 -6.83 18.05
N ILE A 14 -4.75 -7.14 16.75
CA ILE A 14 -5.71 -6.67 15.72
C ILE A 14 -6.46 -7.86 15.11
N PRO A 15 -7.80 -7.85 15.09
CA PRO A 15 -8.59 -8.82 14.34
C PRO A 15 -8.32 -8.72 12.82
N ARG A 16 -8.14 -9.86 12.15
CA ARG A 16 -7.97 -9.92 10.68
C ARG A 16 -9.11 -9.24 9.93
N GLU A 17 -10.34 -9.38 10.43
CA GLU A 17 -11.53 -8.71 9.88
C GLU A 17 -11.40 -7.19 9.85
N ARG A 18 -10.84 -6.59 10.91
CA ARG A 18 -10.63 -5.14 10.94
C ARG A 18 -9.66 -4.70 9.85
N ILE A 19 -8.58 -5.46 9.64
CA ILE A 19 -7.59 -5.21 8.61
C ILE A 19 -8.25 -5.30 7.23
N THR A 20 -8.99 -6.38 6.97
CA THR A 20 -9.65 -6.59 5.68
C THR A 20 -10.72 -5.53 5.43
N THR A 21 -11.61 -5.24 6.38
CA THR A 21 -12.64 -4.21 6.22
C THR A 21 -12.03 -2.83 5.97
N ARG A 22 -10.96 -2.46 6.70
CA ARG A 22 -10.30 -1.17 6.53
C ARG A 22 -9.64 -1.06 5.15
N LEU A 23 -8.90 -2.09 4.72
CA LEU A 23 -8.25 -2.13 3.41
C LEU A 23 -9.29 -2.13 2.28
N THR A 24 -10.33 -2.95 2.38
CA THR A 24 -11.43 -2.97 1.39
C THR A 24 -12.05 -1.60 1.26
N ARG A 25 -12.36 -0.92 2.36
CA ARG A 25 -12.95 0.43 2.30
C ARG A 25 -11.98 1.48 1.73
N ALA A 26 -10.71 1.42 2.11
CA ALA A 26 -9.67 2.32 1.62
C ALA A 26 -9.42 2.15 0.12
N LEU A 27 -9.38 0.90 -0.34
CA LEU A 27 -9.05 0.53 -1.71
C LEU A 27 -10.28 0.47 -2.62
N ALA A 28 -11.51 0.43 -2.10
CA ALA A 28 -12.74 0.41 -2.90
C ALA A 28 -12.82 1.55 -3.92
N ARG A 29 -12.34 2.75 -3.55
CA ARG A 29 -12.32 3.93 -4.44
C ARG A 29 -11.24 3.88 -5.52
N LEU A 30 -10.31 2.93 -5.41
CA LEU A 30 -9.16 2.74 -6.29
C LEU A 30 -9.29 1.47 -7.14
N ALA A 31 -9.98 0.46 -6.62
CA ALA A 31 -10.17 -0.82 -7.25
C ALA A 31 -11.17 -0.73 -8.41
N SER A 32 -10.71 -0.28 -9.58
CA SER A 32 -11.34 -0.64 -10.86
C SER A 32 -10.80 -1.97 -11.40
N ARG A 33 -9.81 -2.56 -10.71
CA ARG A 33 -9.05 -3.76 -11.10
C ARG A 33 -8.84 -4.66 -9.88
N PRO A 34 -8.60 -5.97 -10.08
CA PRO A 34 -8.18 -6.84 -8.99
C PRO A 34 -6.86 -6.34 -8.40
N LEU A 35 -6.77 -6.32 -7.08
CA LEU A 35 -5.60 -5.87 -6.32
C LEU A 35 -5.17 -6.99 -5.40
N VAL A 36 -3.86 -7.26 -5.35
CA VAL A 36 -3.27 -8.16 -4.36
C VAL A 36 -2.60 -7.29 -3.31
N THR A 37 -2.96 -7.47 -2.05
CA THR A 37 -2.43 -6.70 -0.92
C THR A 37 -1.76 -7.61 0.07
N HIS A 38 -0.47 -7.38 0.31
CA HIS A 38 0.30 -8.07 1.34
C HIS A 38 0.52 -7.13 2.53
N VAL A 39 0.12 -7.57 3.71
CA VAL A 39 0.34 -6.88 4.97
C VAL A 39 1.28 -7.73 5.82
N ARG A 40 2.41 -7.18 6.23
CA ARG A 40 3.38 -7.86 7.08
C ARG A 40 3.62 -7.08 8.36
N PHE A 41 3.50 -7.76 9.49
CA PHE A 41 3.89 -7.24 10.80
C PHE A 41 5.23 -7.86 11.21
N ALA A 42 6.13 -7.04 11.73
CA ALA A 42 7.41 -7.47 12.28
C ALA A 42 7.70 -6.66 13.55
N ASP A 43 8.03 -7.34 14.64
CA ASP A 43 8.61 -6.70 15.81
C ASP A 43 10.07 -6.33 15.50
N VAL A 44 10.45 -5.08 15.73
CA VAL A 44 11.79 -4.54 15.44
C VAL A 44 12.57 -4.27 16.73
N ASN A 45 12.14 -4.79 17.87
CA ASN A 45 12.77 -4.53 19.15
C ASN A 45 14.27 -4.88 19.13
N GLY A 46 15.10 -3.84 19.22
CA GLY A 46 16.52 -3.96 19.50
C GLY A 46 16.78 -4.21 21.00
N PRO A 47 18.04 -4.44 21.41
CA PRO A 47 18.40 -4.81 22.80
C PRO A 47 18.04 -3.77 23.86
N LYS A 48 17.55 -2.58 23.47
CA LYS A 48 17.13 -1.50 24.36
C LYS A 48 15.64 -1.50 24.74
N GLY A 49 14.88 -2.54 24.37
CA GLY A 49 13.54 -2.80 24.95
C GLY A 49 12.44 -1.80 24.57
N GLY A 50 12.37 -1.42 23.29
CA GLY A 50 11.18 -0.73 22.76
C GLY A 50 9.98 -1.68 22.67
N VAL A 51 8.81 -1.17 22.27
CA VAL A 51 7.70 -1.97 21.73
C VAL A 51 7.45 -1.46 20.32
N ASP A 52 8.40 -1.63 19.42
CA ASP A 52 8.32 -1.05 18.07
C ASP A 52 7.88 -2.11 17.07
N ILE A 53 6.65 -1.95 16.58
CA ILE A 53 6.07 -2.83 15.58
C ILE A 53 6.14 -2.14 14.23
N ARG A 54 6.79 -2.80 13.27
CA ARG A 54 6.81 -2.41 11.87
C ARG A 54 5.66 -3.07 11.13
N CYS A 55 4.88 -2.26 10.43
CA CYS A 55 3.85 -2.71 9.51
C CYS A 55 4.25 -2.31 8.09
N GLY A 56 4.56 -3.30 7.26
CA GLY A 56 4.75 -3.15 5.83
C GLY A 56 3.47 -3.50 5.07
N VAL A 57 3.08 -2.66 4.12
CA VAL A 57 1.96 -2.94 3.21
C VAL A 57 2.42 -2.79 1.78
N VAL A 58 2.19 -3.84 0.99
CA VAL A 58 2.47 -3.88 -0.45
C VAL A 58 1.16 -4.07 -1.18
N VAL A 59 0.86 -3.20 -2.13
CA VAL A 59 -0.27 -3.34 -3.03
C VAL A 59 0.23 -3.50 -4.45
N GLU A 60 -0.11 -4.63 -5.05
CA GLU A 60 0.16 -4.92 -6.45
C GLU A 60 -1.03 -4.50 -7.29
N VAL A 61 -0.74 -3.69 -8.32
CA VAL A 61 -1.73 -3.16 -9.24
C VAL A 61 -1.43 -3.69 -10.64
N PRO A 62 -2.39 -4.35 -11.32
CA PRO A 62 -2.14 -4.88 -12.66
C PRO A 62 -1.73 -3.79 -13.64
N HIS A 63 -0.64 -4.05 -14.38
CA HIS A 63 -0.07 -3.17 -15.41
C HIS A 63 0.48 -1.84 -14.86
N GLN A 64 0.78 -1.79 -13.57
CA GLN A 64 1.32 -0.60 -12.92
C GLN A 64 2.39 -0.98 -11.89
N PRO A 65 3.30 -0.05 -11.54
CA PRO A 65 4.24 -0.28 -10.45
C PRO A 65 3.52 -0.58 -9.13
N SER A 66 4.02 -1.58 -8.40
CA SER A 66 3.52 -1.89 -7.06
C SER A 66 3.79 -0.74 -6.09
N VAL A 67 2.88 -0.56 -5.12
CA VAL A 67 3.00 0.47 -4.10
C VAL A 67 3.35 -0.20 -2.79
N ARG A 68 4.57 0.07 -2.31
CA ARG A 68 5.05 -0.37 -0.99
C ARG A 68 5.09 0.82 -0.03
N VAL A 69 4.54 0.63 1.17
CA VAL A 69 4.66 1.55 2.28
C VAL A 69 5.03 0.81 3.55
N GLU A 70 5.79 1.47 4.41
CA GLU A 70 6.19 0.94 5.71
C GLU A 70 5.96 2.00 6.77
N SER A 71 5.58 1.56 7.97
CA SER A 71 5.57 2.42 9.14
C SER A 71 5.92 1.63 10.40
N VAL A 72 6.45 2.34 11.39
CA VAL A 72 6.80 1.81 12.70
C VAL A 72 5.99 2.57 13.76
N ALA A 73 5.48 1.84 14.74
CA ALA A 73 4.76 2.43 15.87
C ALA A 73 4.82 1.54 17.12
N SER A 74 4.45 2.14 18.25
CA SER A 74 4.44 1.48 19.56
C SER A 74 3.43 0.33 19.71
N THR A 75 2.48 0.21 18.78
CA THR A 75 1.44 -0.82 18.78
C THR A 75 1.16 -1.26 17.34
N PRO A 76 0.72 -2.52 17.13
CA PRO A 76 0.47 -2.99 15.77
C PRO A 76 -0.68 -2.20 15.15
N ARG A 77 -1.67 -1.79 15.95
CA ARG A 77 -2.82 -0.98 15.50
C ARG A 77 -2.36 0.36 14.95
N LEU A 78 -1.51 1.07 15.68
CA LEU A 78 -1.00 2.36 15.25
C LEU A 78 -0.09 2.22 14.02
N ALA A 79 0.71 1.16 13.95
CA ALA A 79 1.53 0.86 12.78
C ALA A 79 0.65 0.58 11.55
N PHE A 80 -0.42 -0.20 11.70
CA PHE A 80 -1.35 -0.46 10.62
C PHE A 80 -2.08 0.81 10.15
N ASP A 81 -2.66 1.58 11.08
CA ASP A 81 -3.39 2.80 10.74
C ASP A 81 -2.47 3.81 10.00
N ARG A 82 -1.24 4.00 10.49
CA ARG A 82 -0.23 4.84 9.83
C ARG A 82 0.17 4.32 8.45
N SER A 83 0.37 3.02 8.30
CA SER A 83 0.69 2.39 7.01
C SER A 83 -0.48 2.52 6.03
N CYS A 84 -1.73 2.33 6.47
CA CYS A 84 -2.91 2.54 5.65
C CYS A 84 -3.04 3.99 5.17
N ASP A 85 -2.86 4.98 6.04
CA ASP A 85 -2.96 6.38 5.64
C ASP A 85 -1.83 6.79 4.68
N ARG A 86 -0.64 6.18 4.81
CA ARG A 86 0.44 6.35 3.83
C ARG A 86 0.07 5.67 2.51
N LEU A 87 -0.47 4.46 2.55
CA LEU A 87 -0.89 3.71 1.36
C LEU A 87 -1.91 4.50 0.54
N ILE A 88 -2.97 5.02 1.18
CA ILE A 88 -4.02 5.80 0.51
C ILE A 88 -3.40 7.01 -0.21
N ARG A 89 -2.56 7.78 0.49
CA ARG A 89 -1.88 8.95 -0.09
C ARG A 89 -0.96 8.57 -1.26
N HIS A 90 -0.24 7.45 -1.15
CA HIS A 90 0.62 6.96 -2.24
C HIS A 90 -0.19 6.53 -3.45
N LEU A 91 -1.29 5.80 -3.24
CA LEU A 91 -2.18 5.34 -4.29
C LEU A 91 -2.92 6.48 -4.99
N GLU A 92 -3.36 7.50 -4.26
CA GLU A 92 -3.97 8.70 -4.85
C GLU A 92 -2.98 9.44 -5.77
N ARG A 93 -1.72 9.60 -5.33
CA ARG A 93 -0.66 10.19 -6.16
C ARG A 93 -0.31 9.30 -7.35
N ALA A 94 -0.26 7.99 -7.18
CA ALA A 94 0.02 7.04 -8.26
C ALA A 94 -1.08 7.06 -9.32
N ARG A 95 -2.36 7.09 -8.90
CA ARG A 95 -3.52 7.22 -9.79
C ARG A 95 -3.48 8.49 -10.62
N GLY A 96 -3.03 9.61 -10.04
CA GLY A 96 -2.80 10.86 -10.77
C GLY A 96 -1.80 10.67 -11.91
N ARG A 97 -0.67 10.03 -11.63
CA ARG A 97 0.37 9.72 -12.63
C ARG A 97 -0.12 8.76 -13.72
N TRP A 98 -0.81 7.67 -13.36
CA TRP A 98 -1.32 6.70 -14.33
C TRP A 98 -2.36 7.31 -15.28
N ARG A 99 -3.21 8.21 -14.78
CA ARG A 99 -4.17 8.95 -15.63
C ARG A 99 -3.48 9.92 -16.59
N GLN A 100 -2.37 10.54 -16.18
CA GLN A 100 -1.60 11.44 -17.04
C GLN A 100 -0.86 10.67 -18.13
N ASP A 101 -0.23 9.54 -17.79
CA ASP A 101 0.48 8.69 -18.75
C ASP A 101 -0.46 8.12 -19.83
N HIS A 102 -1.66 7.67 -19.44
CA HIS A 102 -2.68 7.23 -20.40
C HIS A 102 -3.21 8.34 -21.32
N ARG A 103 -3.09 9.62 -20.94
CA ARG A 103 -3.53 10.77 -21.75
C ARG A 103 -2.43 11.28 -22.69
N HIS A 104 -1.20 10.80 -22.59
CA HIS A 104 -0.14 11.15 -23.53
C HIS A 104 -0.04 10.08 -24.64
N PRO A 105 -0.57 10.34 -25.85
CA PRO A 105 -0.33 9.45 -26.97
C PRO A 105 1.19 9.41 -27.24
N LYS A 106 1.74 8.18 -27.28
CA LYS A 106 3.18 7.88 -27.46
C LYS A 106 3.81 8.52 -28.71
N LYS A 107 3.01 9.11 -29.60
CA LYS A 107 3.45 9.84 -30.80
C LYS A 107 4.37 11.03 -30.51
N TYR A 108 4.34 11.60 -29.29
CA TYR A 108 5.20 12.74 -28.91
C TYR A 108 6.54 12.37 -28.27
N TYR A 109 6.83 11.10 -28.02
CA TYR A 109 8.11 10.70 -27.43
C TYR A 109 9.30 10.92 -28.38
N VAL A 110 9.05 10.92 -29.70
CA VAL A 110 10.09 11.15 -30.73
C VAL A 110 10.53 12.62 -30.80
N ALA A 111 9.69 13.56 -30.35
CA ALA A 111 9.98 15.00 -30.46
C ALA A 111 11.02 15.51 -29.45
N ARG A 112 11.31 14.76 -28.37
CA ARG A 112 12.20 15.21 -27.28
C ARG A 112 13.66 14.74 -27.42
N ARG A 113 14.01 14.02 -28.50
CA ARG A 113 15.40 13.61 -28.80
C ARG A 113 16.07 14.49 -29.87
N LEU A 114 15.41 15.55 -30.32
CA LEU A 114 15.87 16.40 -31.44
C LEU A 114 16.04 17.89 -31.07
N LEU A 115 16.11 18.22 -29.79
CA LEU A 115 16.51 19.55 -29.29
C LEU A 115 17.62 19.37 -28.27
#